data_AF-A0A4R4XBQ1-F1
#
_entry.id   AF-A0A4R4XBQ1-F1
#
_cell.length_a   1.000
_cell.length_b   1.000
_cell.length_c   1.000
_cell.angle_alpha   90.00
_cell.angle_beta   90.00
_cell.angle_gamma   90.00
#
_symmetry.space_group_name_H-M   'P 1'
#
loop_
_entity.id
_entity.type
_entity.pdbx_description
1 polymer ?
#
loop_
_entity_poly.entity_id
_entity_poly.type
_entity_poly.pdbx_seq_one_letter_code
_entity_poly.pdbx_strand_id
1 'polypeptide(L)' 'HAHTVRVRLTTTPTGPDTLLADITPAAVADLHLTPGQSLHATLKATEIHSYPS' A
#
# COMPACT_ATOMS: atom_id res chain seq x y z
N HIS A 1 -4.74 10.37 18.72
CA HIS A 1 -4.14 9.08 18.28
C HIS A 1 -4.59 8.83 16.86
N ALA A 2 -3.69 8.77 15.88
CA ALA A 2 -4.07 8.41 14.52
C ALA A 2 -4.25 6.89 14.46
N HIS A 3 -5.48 6.44 14.23
CA HIS A 3 -5.76 5.04 13.97
C HIS A 3 -5.46 4.77 12.49
N THR A 4 -4.56 3.85 12.20
CA THR A 4 -4.24 3.42 10.84
C THR A 4 -4.70 1.98 10.62
N VAL A 5 -5.05 1.68 9.37
CA VAL A 5 -5.38 0.35 8.86
C VAL A 5 -4.23 -0.09 7.97
N ARG A 6 -3.71 -1.29 8.22
CA ARG A 6 -2.67 -1.88 7.41
C ARG A 6 -3.28 -2.67 6.25
N VAL A 7 -2.96 -2.29 5.03
CA VAL A 7 -3.34 -2.98 3.80
C VAL A 7 -2.16 -3.80 3.31
N ARG A 8 -2.44 -5.05 2.94
CA ARG A 8 -1.49 -5.94 2.28
C ARG A 8 -1.80 -6.00 0.80
N LEU A 9 -0.82 -5.65 -0.03
CA LEU A 9 -0.91 -5.70 -1.48
C LEU A 9 0.01 -6.80 -1.99
N THR A 10 -0.51 -7.66 -2.85
CA THR A 10 0.26 -8.65 -3.61
C THR A 10 0.58 -8.05 -4.97
N THR A 11 1.86 -7.92 -5.32
CA THR A 11 2.25 -7.36 -6.63
C THR A 11 2.50 -8.47 -7.67
N THR A 12 2.38 -8.12 -8.95
CA THR A 12 2.60 -9.00 -10.11
C THR A 12 4.12 -9.19 -10.38
N PRO A 13 4.55 -10.10 -11.28
CA PRO A 13 5.80 -10.88 -11.12
C PRO A 13 7.14 -10.11 -11.24
N THR A 14 7.12 -8.81 -11.52
CA THR A 14 8.32 -7.96 -11.58
C THR A 14 8.53 -7.09 -10.34
N GLY A 15 7.66 -7.22 -9.33
CA GLY A 15 7.70 -6.47 -8.07
C GLY A 15 7.89 -7.36 -6.84
N PRO A 16 8.02 -6.77 -5.64
CA PRO A 16 8.10 -7.50 -4.39
C PRO A 16 6.80 -8.28 -4.10
N ASP A 17 6.91 -9.53 -3.66
CA ASP A 17 5.78 -10.45 -3.44
C ASP A 17 4.69 -9.87 -2.51
N THR A 18 5.07 -9.00 -1.58
CA THR A 18 4.15 -8.36 -0.64
C THR A 18 4.59 -6.93 -0.33
N LEU A 19 3.64 -6.01 -0.46
CA LEU A 19 3.75 -4.63 0.01
C LEU A 19 2.78 -4.41 1.17
N LEU A 20 3.21 -3.63 2.16
CA LEU A 20 2.39 -3.20 3.30
C LEU A 20 2.27 -1.68 3.26
N ALA A 21 1.04 -1.19 3.40
CA ALA A 21 0.76 0.23 3.48
C ALA A 21 -0.15 0.52 4.68
N ASP A 22 0.21 1.50 5.49
CA ASP A 22 -0.63 1.99 6.58
C ASP A 22 -1.40 3.21 6.08
N ILE A 23 -2.73 3.09 6.04
CA ILE A 23 -3.64 4.15 5.56
C ILE A 23 -4.68 4.49 6.63
N THR A 24 -5.41 5.58 6.47
CA THR A 24 -6.47 5.93 7.42
C THR A 24 -7.75 5.12 7.15
N PRO A 25 -8.57 4.83 8.17
CA PRO A 25 -9.90 4.26 7.98
C PRO A 25 -10.78 5.09 7.05
N ALA A 26 -10.61 6.43 7.06
CA ALA A 26 -11.28 7.33 6.13
C ALA A 26 -10.89 7.02 4.67
N ALA A 27 -9.60 6.88 4.37
CA ALA A 27 -9.15 6.52 3.02
C ALA A 27 -9.65 5.14 2.56
N VAL A 28 -9.79 4.17 3.49
CA VAL A 28 -10.40 2.86 3.20
C VAL A 28 -11.86 3.02 2.75
N ALA A 29 -12.63 3.85 3.47
CA ALA A 29 -14.03 4.11 3.15
C ALA A 29 -14.17 4.91 1.86
N ASP A 30 -13.40 5.99 1.70
CA ASP A 30 -13.45 6.90 0.54
C ASP A 30 -13.08 6.17 -0.77
N LEU A 31 -12.12 5.24 -0.71
CA LEU A 31 -11.70 4.44 -1.86
C LEU A 31 -12.46 3.11 -1.99
N HIS A 32 -13.44 2.85 -1.10
CA HIS A 32 -14.22 1.62 -1.05
C HIS A 32 -13.35 0.35 -1.15
N LEU A 33 -12.24 0.30 -0.41
CA LEU A 33 -11.27 -0.78 -0.57
C LEU A 33 -11.87 -2.11 -0.09
N THR A 34 -11.80 -3.11 -0.96
CA THR A 34 -12.23 -4.49 -0.66
C THR A 34 -11.10 -5.49 -0.92
N PRO A 35 -11.00 -6.59 -0.15
CA PRO A 35 -10.02 -7.64 -0.42
C PRO A 35 -10.19 -8.23 -1.83
N GLY A 36 -9.08 -8.38 -2.57
CA GLY A 36 -9.08 -8.88 -3.95
C GLY A 36 -9.30 -7.83 -5.03
N GLN A 37 -9.56 -6.57 -4.66
CA GLN A 37 -9.65 -5.47 -5.59
C GLN A 37 -8.28 -5.14 -6.20
N SER A 38 -8.25 -4.95 -7.53
CA SER A 38 -7.06 -4.41 -8.20
C SER A 38 -6.90 -2.93 -7.86
N LEU A 39 -5.73 -2.55 -7.36
CA LEU A 39 -5.43 -1.21 -6.91
C LEU A 39 -4.15 -0.69 -7.58
N HIS A 40 -4.14 0.60 -7.90
CA HIS A 40 -2.92 1.30 -8.29
C HIS A 40 -2.30 1.93 -7.03
N ALA A 41 -1.19 1.37 -6.58
CA ALA A 41 -0.39 1.97 -5.51
C ALA A 41 0.64 2.93 -6.13
N THR A 42 0.56 4.21 -5.77
CA THR A 42 1.57 5.21 -6.15
C THR A 42 2.46 5.50 -4.96
N LEU A 43 3.78 5.39 -5.16
CA LEU A 43 4.77 5.75 -4.16
C LEU A 43 5.45 7.06 -4.59
N LYS A 44 5.59 7.99 -3.65
CA LYS A 44 6.33 9.22 -3.91
C LYS A 44 7.82 8.89 -3.92
N ALA A 45 8.50 9.13 -5.05
CA ALA A 45 9.91 8.76 -5.23
C ALA A 45 10.84 9.33 -4.15
N THR A 46 10.54 10.51 -3.60
CA THR A 46 11.34 11.15 -2.55
C THR A 46 11.26 10.45 -1.19
N GLU A 47 10.34 9.51 -1.01
CA GLU A 47 10.16 8.76 0.24
C GLU A 47 10.70 7.32 0.12
N ILE A 48 11.22 6.95 -1.05
CA ILE A 48 11.83 5.64 -1.31
C ILE A 48 13.28 5.66 -0.85
N HIS A 49 13.61 4.79 0.10
CA HIS A 49 14.98 4.53 0.51
C HIS A 49 15.42 3.18 -0.06
N SER A 50 16.42 3.22 -0.94
CA SER A 50 17.05 2.01 -1.48
C SER A 50 18.33 1.73 -0.72
N TYR A 51 18.46 0.52 -0.19
CA TYR A 51 19.70 0.06 0.43
C TYR A 51 20.40 -0.90 -0.53
N PRO A 52 21.70 -0.71 -0.81
CA PRO A 52 22.46 -1.68 -1.59
C PRO A 52 22.61 -3.00 -0.81
N SER A 53 22.68 -4.10 -1.55
CA SER A 53 22.95 -5.46 -1.04
C SER A 53 24.43 -5.69 -0.79
#